data_AF-A0A2V9JLE3-F1
#
_entry.id   AF-A0A2V9JLE3-F1
#
_cell.length_a   1.000
_cell.length_b   1.000
_cell.length_c   1.000
_cell.angle_alpha   90.00
_cell.angle_beta   90.00
_cell.angle_gamma   90.00
#
_symmetry.space_group_name_H-M   'P 1'
#
loop_
_entity.id
_entity.type
_entity.pdbx_description
1 polymer ?
#
loop_
_entity_poly.entity_id
_entity_poly.type
_entity_poly.pdbx_seq_one_letter_code
_entity_poly.pdbx_strand_id
1 'polypeptide(L)'
;MEWVVKMARNTHSSNVRNEINFALARKRPFLAIHIEETSLPVGLDLQIGSIQAVMRFRMSEDKYHRKICSVLPLSLRLSEEQEKQQREEEHLAR
;
A
#
# COMPACT_ATOMS: atom_id res chain seq x y z
N MET A 1 -9.91 12.14 4.09
CA MET A 1 -8.56 12.19 3.48
C MET A 1 -8.30 10.85 2.82
N GLU A 2 -8.05 10.83 1.52
CA GLU A 2 -7.88 9.61 0.71
C GLU A 2 -6.40 9.21 0.69
N TRP A 3 -6.08 7.98 1.09
CA TRP A 3 -4.72 7.43 1.07
C TRP A 3 -4.51 6.60 -0.20
N VAL A 4 -3.35 6.77 -0.85
CA VAL A 4 -2.96 5.91 -1.96
C VAL A 4 -1.97 4.87 -1.45
N VAL A 5 -2.43 3.62 -1.33
CA VAL A 5 -1.57 2.46 -1.01
C VAL A 5 -1.16 1.83 -2.32
N LYS A 6 0.15 1.73 -2.56
CA LYS A 6 0.65 1.14 -3.80
C LYS A 6 1.60 -0.01 -3.52
N MET A 7 1.20 -1.19 -3.98
CA MET A 7 2.02 -2.39 -3.91
C MET A 7 2.87 -2.49 -5.16
N ALA A 8 4.16 -2.23 -5.00
CA ALA A 8 5.08 -2.16 -6.11
C ALA A 8 5.70 -3.55 -6.36
N ARG A 9 5.10 -4.31 -7.29
CA ARG A 9 5.72 -5.52 -7.87
C ARG A 9 6.38 -5.22 -9.23
N ASN A 10 6.04 -4.09 -9.86
CA ASN A 10 6.57 -3.72 -11.17
C ASN A 10 6.68 -2.19 -11.31
N THR A 11 7.72 -1.61 -10.70
CA THR A 11 8.04 -0.17 -10.76
C THR A 11 8.55 0.28 -12.13
N HIS A 12 8.86 -0.65 -13.03
CA HIS A 12 9.30 -0.37 -14.39
C HIS A 12 8.14 -0.04 -15.34
N SER A 13 6.93 -0.50 -15.03
CA SER A 13 5.72 -0.15 -15.79
C SER A 13 5.50 1.37 -15.82
N SER A 14 5.26 1.91 -17.02
CA SER A 14 4.95 3.33 -17.21
C SER A 14 3.66 3.72 -16.50
N ASN A 15 2.61 2.87 -16.54
CA ASN A 15 1.36 3.09 -15.81
C ASN A 15 1.59 3.19 -14.31
N VAL A 16 2.41 2.28 -13.76
CA VAL A 16 2.73 2.27 -12.33
C VAL A 16 3.43 3.57 -11.93
N ARG A 17 4.43 3.99 -12.71
CA ARG A 17 5.16 5.26 -12.50
C ARG A 17 4.26 6.48 -12.63
N ASN A 18 3.37 6.51 -13.62
CA ASN A 18 2.46 7.65 -13.84
C ASN A 18 1.52 7.88 -12.67
N GLU A 19 0.94 6.81 -12.11
CA GLU A 19 0.07 6.91 -10.93
C GLU A 19 0.84 7.33 -9.66
N ILE A 20 2.08 6.85 -9.49
CA ILE A 20 2.94 7.32 -8.38
C ILE A 20 3.17 8.82 -8.53
N ASN A 21 3.63 9.25 -9.71
CA ASN A 21 3.86 10.66 -10.02
C ASN A 21 2.59 11.50 -9.84
N PHE A 22 1.43 10.97 -10.20
CA PHE A 22 0.14 11.63 -10.01
C PHE A 22 -0.20 11.86 -8.53
N ALA A 23 0.02 10.86 -7.68
CA ALA A 23 -0.21 10.96 -6.24
C ALA A 23 0.76 11.95 -5.59
N LEU A 24 2.04 11.89 -5.98
CA LEU A 24 3.09 12.79 -5.51
C LEU A 24 2.82 14.25 -5.92
N ALA A 25 2.47 14.49 -7.18
CA ALA A 25 2.16 15.83 -7.70
C ALA A 25 0.98 16.48 -6.97
N ARG A 26 0.02 15.68 -6.48
CA ARG A 26 -1.15 16.15 -5.70
C ARG A 26 -0.90 16.22 -4.20
N LYS A 27 0.32 15.93 -3.73
CA LYS A 27 0.67 15.86 -2.30
C LYS A 27 -0.29 14.98 -1.50
N ARG A 28 -0.78 13.90 -2.11
CA ARG A 28 -1.65 12.94 -1.43
C ARG A 28 -0.83 12.10 -0.46
N PRO A 29 -1.37 11.75 0.73
CA PRO A 29 -0.77 10.75 1.59
C PRO A 29 -0.51 9.47 0.80
N PHE A 30 0.75 9.03 0.79
CA PHE A 30 1.23 7.91 -0.02
C PHE A 30 1.98 6.93 0.87
N LEU A 31 1.67 5.64 0.73
CA LEU A 31 2.38 4.56 1.40
C LEU A 31 2.90 3.58 0.33
N ALA A 32 4.22 3.46 0.25
CA ALA A 32 4.87 2.47 -0.60
C ALA A 32 5.02 1.14 0.15
N ILE A 33 4.56 0.04 -0.44
CA ILE A 33 4.80 -1.31 0.09
C ILE A 33 5.55 -2.11 -0.97
N HIS A 34 6.78 -2.51 -0.65
CA HIS A 34 7.62 -3.33 -1.51
C HIS A 34 7.45 -4.78 -1.12
N ILE A 35 6.78 -5.56 -1.98
CA ILE A 35 6.52 -6.99 -1.74
C ILE A 35 7.81 -7.80 -1.92
N GLU A 36 8.68 -7.36 -2.82
CA GLU A 36 9.98 -7.96 -3.14
C GLU A 36 11.06 -6.88 -3.24
N GLU A 37 12.31 -7.29 -3.38
CA GLU A 37 13.40 -6.35 -3.63
C GLU A 37 13.19 -5.69 -4.99
N THR A 38 13.21 -4.35 -5.02
CA THR A 38 12.88 -3.60 -6.23
C THR A 38 13.78 -2.39 -6.33
N SER A 39 14.51 -2.27 -7.45
CA SER A 39 15.24 -1.06 -7.77
C SER A 39 14.26 -0.01 -8.33
N LEU A 40 14.33 1.19 -7.78
CA LEU A 40 13.59 2.32 -8.30
C LEU A 40 14.44 3.02 -9.38
N PRO A 41 13.84 3.48 -10.48
CA PRO A 41 14.53 4.41 -11.37
C PRO A 41 14.97 5.64 -10.57
N VAL A 42 16.18 6.17 -10.83
CA VAL A 42 16.81 7.27 -10.07
C VAL A 42 15.86 8.45 -9.82
N GLY A 43 15.08 8.86 -10.82
CA GLY A 43 14.12 9.95 -10.67
C GLY A 43 12.99 9.65 -9.68
N LEU A 44 12.53 8.39 -9.62
CA LEU A 44 11.50 7.96 -8.69
C LEU A 44 12.07 7.77 -7.28
N ASP A 45 13.31 7.29 -7.17
CA ASP A 45 14.00 7.12 -5.89
C ASP A 45 14.24 8.46 -5.18
N LEU A 46 14.64 9.51 -5.93
CA LEU A 46 14.76 10.87 -5.39
C LEU A 46 13.42 11.45 -4.91
N GLN A 47 12.32 11.09 -5.57
CA GLN A 47 10.98 11.56 -5.22
C GLN A 47 10.34 10.75 -4.06
N ILE A 48 10.69 9.48 -3.94
CA ILE A 48 10.17 8.55 -2.91
C ILE A 48 11.09 8.50 -1.69
N GLY A 49 12.35 8.89 -1.78
CA GLY A 49 13.34 8.78 -0.70
C GLY A 49 12.97 9.53 0.59
N SER A 50 12.06 10.52 0.51
CA SER A 50 11.48 11.21 1.66
C SER A 50 10.19 10.58 2.19
N ILE A 51 9.68 9.53 1.54
CA ILE A 51 8.39 8.91 1.81
C ILE A 51 8.59 7.58 2.52
N GLN A 52 7.75 7.35 3.52
CA GLN A 52 7.80 6.14 4.30
C GLN A 52 7.45 4.93 3.43
N ALA A 53 8.40 3.99 3.32
CA ALA A 53 8.24 2.71 2.64
C ALA A 53 8.21 1.55 3.63
N VAL A 54 7.41 0.53 3.33
CA VAL A 54 7.34 -0.74 4.06
C VAL A 54 7.93 -1.84 3.19
N MET A 55 9.08 -2.37 3.61
CA MET A 55 9.79 -3.44 2.90
C MET A 55 9.30 -4.82 3.34
N ARG A 56 8.14 -5.28 2.82
CA ARG A 56 7.48 -6.53 3.25
C ARG A 56 8.39 -7.75 3.17
N PHE A 57 9.28 -7.81 2.19
CA PHE A 57 10.24 -8.90 2.02
C PHE A 57 11.31 -8.98 3.12
N ARG A 58 11.53 -7.90 3.89
CA ARG A 58 12.52 -7.85 4.98
C ARG A 58 11.91 -8.10 6.36
N MET A 59 10.66 -8.52 6.43
CA MET A 59 9.94 -8.69 7.71
C MET A 59 9.09 -9.96 7.74
N SER A 60 8.93 -10.51 8.95
CA SER A 60 7.94 -11.56 9.20
C SER A 60 6.53 -11.00 9.06
N GLU A 61 5.56 -11.90 8.88
CA GLU A 61 4.15 -11.57 8.74
C GLU A 61 3.64 -10.75 9.93
N ASP A 62 3.89 -11.19 11.16
CA ASP A 62 3.50 -10.43 12.36
C ASP A 62 4.07 -9.00 12.40
N LYS A 63 5.34 -8.84 12.00
CA LYS A 63 5.99 -7.53 11.96
C LYS A 63 5.35 -6.65 10.88
N TYR A 64 5.00 -7.24 9.74
CA TYR A 64 4.28 -6.56 8.68
C TYR A 64 2.90 -6.09 9.14
N HIS A 65 2.08 -6.97 9.72
CA HIS A 65 0.75 -6.61 10.23
C HIS A 65 0.83 -5.49 11.26
N ARG A 66 1.73 -5.58 12.25
CA ARG A 66 1.92 -4.50 13.23
C ARG A 66 2.35 -3.18 12.57
N LYS A 67 3.26 -3.22 11.59
CA LYS A 67 3.71 -2.03 10.89
C LYS A 67 2.57 -1.39 10.09
N ILE A 68 1.80 -2.17 9.35
CA ILE A 68 0.64 -1.71 8.58
C ILE A 68 -0.43 -1.12 9.51
N CYS A 69 -0.77 -1.82 10.59
CA CYS A 69 -1.67 -1.29 11.61
C CYS A 69 -1.14 -0.01 12.28
N SER A 70 0.18 0.20 12.37
CA SER A 70 0.71 1.44 12.94
C SER A 70 0.63 2.65 11.99
N VAL A 71 0.59 2.42 10.67
CA VAL A 71 0.69 3.50 9.66
C VAL A 71 -0.63 3.79 8.96
N LEU A 72 -1.53 2.81 8.87
CA LEU A 72 -2.83 3.02 8.26
C LEU A 72 -3.78 3.71 9.24
N PRO A 73 -4.59 4.69 8.79
CA PRO A 73 -5.65 5.27 9.61
C PRO A 73 -6.69 4.22 9.97
N LEU A 74 -7.33 4.37 11.14
CA LEU A 74 -8.35 3.43 11.65
C LEU A 74 -9.49 3.21 10.65
N SER A 75 -9.87 4.25 9.90
CA SER A 75 -10.92 4.18 8.88
C SER A 75 -10.64 3.18 7.74
N LEU A 76 -9.37 2.84 7.49
CA LEU A 76 -8.97 1.85 6.49
C LEU A 76 -8.73 0.46 7.09
N ARG A 77 -8.84 0.29 8.41
CA ARG A 77 -8.67 -1.00 9.09
C ARG A 77 -9.98 -1.78 9.20
N LEU A 78 -11.12 -1.12 9.00
CA LEU A 78 -12.46 -1.66 9.27
C LEU A 78 -13.13 -2.35 8.07
N SER A 79 -12.52 -2.33 6.88
CA SER A 79 -13.09 -2.96 5.68
C SER A 79 -13.05 -4.50 5.74
N GLU A 80 -12.04 -5.09 6.40
CA GLU A 80 -11.86 -6.54 6.40
C GLU A 80 -12.90 -7.28 7.25
N GLU A 81 -13.32 -6.70 8.38
CA GLU A 81 -14.34 -7.29 9.26
C GLU A 81 -15.72 -7.22 8.61
N GLN A 82 -16.06 -6.07 8.03
CA GLN A 82 -17.34 -5.84 7.36
C GLN A 82 -17.51 -6.72 6.11
N GLU A 83 -16.46 -6.89 5.30
CA GLU A 83 -16.49 -7.79 4.16
C GLU A 83 -16.59 -9.26 4.55
N LYS A 84 -16.03 -9.65 5.70
CA LYS A 84 -16.11 -11.03 6.20
C LYS A 84 -17.52 -11.33 6.71
N GLN A 85 -18.13 -10.42 7.47
CA GLN A 85 -19.53 -10.54 7.88
C GLN A 85 -20.47 -10.62 6.66
N GLN A 86 -20.26 -9.75 5.66
CA GLN A 86 -21.13 -9.71 4.49
C GLN A 86 -20.98 -10.97 3.61
N ARG A 87 -19.77 -11.53 3.48
CA ARG A 87 -19.54 -12.80 2.79
C ARG A 87 -20.13 -14.00 3.55
N GLU A 88 -20.07 -14.00 4.88
CA GLU A 88 -20.68 -15.04 5.71
C GLU A 88 -22.22 -14.98 5.64
N GLU A 89 -22.81 -13.78 5.64
CA GLU A 89 -24.25 -13.57 5.44
C GLU A 89 -24.72 -13.98 4.04
N GLU A 90 -23.99 -13.63 2.98
CA GLU A 90 -24.29 -14.07 1.60
C GLU A 90 -24.16 -15.58 1.41
N HIS A 91 -23.24 -16.23 2.12
CA HIS A 91 -23.06 -17.68 2.07
C HIS A 91 -24.17 -18.43 2.82
N LEU A 92 -24.73 -17.84 3.88
CA LEU A 92 -25.85 -18.42 4.65
C LEU A 92 -27.20 -18.22 3.95
N ALA A 93 -27.31 -17.24 3.05
CA ALA A 93 -28.52 -16.93 2.28
C ALA A 93 -28.68 -17.76 0.99
N ARG A 94 -27.79 -18.72 0.72
CA ARG A 94 -27.85 -19.69 -0.40
C ARG A 94 -28.17 -21.09 0.10
#